data_AF-A0A814FVP3-F1
#
_entry.id   AF-A0A814FVP3-F1
#
_cell.length_a   1.000
_cell.length_b   1.000
_cell.length_c   1.000
_cell.angle_alpha   90.00
_cell.angle_beta   90.00
_cell.angle_gamma   90.00
#
_symmetry.space_group_name_H-M   'P 1'
#
loop_
_entity.id
_entity.type
_entity.pdbx_description
1 polymer ?
#
loop_
_entity_poly.entity_id
_entity_poly.type
_entity_poly.pdbx_seq_one_letter_code
_entity_poly.pdbx_strand_id
1 'polypeptide(L)'
;MNLNIRNCINAGIFSWHGTSLTSIDPICKEGFDPRKRSGQAHGQGEYFGLSPQVSLGYCKNSNLMIVAFLIKSKIINTVANFCHVVNNPLNFEQSYCLPVLIVNFGQNKINNLLNLNYESQSNVIVKVPNMILFVKWQWEMDGGNFESFKDSTQEIIEIKYNEFLLDSTKNFCDIGGLVRYNDDKVANYIIDFKSMKQINQSTLYTRMIRRTNIDESYESQVQAQIENEFRLYVQGRRSNKYVFRFAPRPEQYEIDFINMSQTNLTTYTTRRIKRV
;
A
#
# COMPACT_ATOMS: atom_id res chain seq x y z
N MET A 1 -9.75 17.51 2.63
CA MET A 1 -9.02 17.02 1.44
C MET A 1 -8.93 15.51 1.57
N ASN A 2 -9.65 14.74 0.75
CA ASN A 2 -9.62 13.27 0.79
C ASN A 2 -8.31 12.78 0.15
N LEU A 3 -7.27 12.64 0.97
CA LEU A 3 -5.99 12.08 0.58
C LEU A 3 -6.07 10.55 0.66
N ASN A 4 -6.54 9.91 -0.41
CA ASN A 4 -6.37 8.46 -0.53
C ASN A 4 -4.88 8.14 -0.78
N ILE A 5 -4.42 6.92 -0.42
CA ILE A 5 -2.99 6.59 -0.46
C ILE A 5 -2.40 6.74 -1.87
N ARG A 6 -3.20 6.51 -2.90
CA ARG A 6 -2.76 6.60 -4.29
C ARG A 6 -2.50 8.05 -4.67
N ASN A 7 -3.35 8.96 -4.22
CA ASN A 7 -3.13 10.40 -4.36
C ASN A 7 -1.89 10.81 -3.56
N CYS A 8 -1.67 10.26 -2.37
CA CYS A 8 -0.44 10.50 -1.60
C CYS A 8 0.81 10.03 -2.36
N ILE A 9 0.82 8.79 -2.87
CA ILE A 9 1.96 8.23 -3.62
C ILE A 9 2.19 9.01 -4.92
N ASN A 10 1.13 9.32 -5.67
CA ASN A 10 1.23 10.08 -6.91
C ASN A 10 1.68 11.53 -6.70
N ALA A 11 1.40 12.10 -5.52
CA ALA A 11 1.84 13.42 -5.12
C ALA A 11 3.34 13.49 -4.82
N GLY A 12 4.07 12.38 -4.84
CA GLY A 12 5.50 12.39 -4.61
C GLY A 12 6.30 11.50 -5.56
N ILE A 13 7.58 11.38 -5.22
CA ILE A 13 8.59 10.60 -5.94
C ILE A 13 9.50 9.93 -4.93
N PHE A 14 9.95 8.70 -5.22
CA PHE A 14 10.99 8.06 -4.44
C PHE A 14 12.37 8.44 -4.96
N SER A 15 13.32 8.67 -4.06
CA SER A 15 14.68 9.07 -4.42
C SER A 15 15.68 8.55 -3.39
N TRP A 16 16.95 8.54 -3.79
CA TRP A 16 18.02 7.92 -3.00
C TRP A 16 18.79 8.98 -2.22
N HIS A 17 19.19 8.68 -0.99
CA HIS A 17 20.03 9.55 -0.19
C HIS A 17 21.16 8.76 0.44
N GLY A 18 22.37 9.04 -0.03
CA GLY A 18 23.61 8.53 0.56
C GLY A 18 24.06 9.44 1.70
N THR A 19 24.45 8.85 2.82
CA THR A 19 24.90 9.59 4.00
C THR A 19 25.84 8.73 4.85
N SER A 20 26.50 9.33 5.85
CA SER A 20 27.33 8.56 6.77
C SER A 20 26.49 7.62 7.63
N LEU A 21 27.08 6.50 8.06
CA LEU A 21 26.45 5.57 9.00
C LEU A 21 25.90 6.29 10.25
N THR A 22 26.67 7.23 10.80
CA THR A 22 26.31 8.03 11.98
C THR A 22 25.13 8.97 11.77
N SER A 23 24.75 9.27 10.52
CA SER A 23 23.64 10.16 10.20
C SER A 23 22.33 9.40 9.96
N ILE A 24 22.37 8.08 9.76
CA ILE A 24 21.18 7.27 9.46
C ILE A 24 20.15 7.36 10.58
N ASP A 25 20.55 7.10 11.83
CA ASP A 25 19.64 7.06 12.98
C ASP A 25 18.99 8.43 13.27
N PRO A 26 19.74 9.55 13.33
CA PRO A 26 19.13 10.89 13.45
C PRO A 26 18.16 11.20 12.30
N ILE A 27 18.49 10.87 11.05
CA ILE A 27 17.60 11.12 9.92
C ILE A 27 16.30 10.32 10.05
N CYS A 28 16.37 9.07 10.48
CA CYS A 28 15.18 8.23 10.62
C CYS A 28 14.26 8.68 11.78
N LYS A 29 14.83 9.23 12.85
CA LYS A 29 14.08 9.70 14.02
C LYS A 29 13.56 11.12 13.89
N GLU A 30 14.37 12.01 13.33
CA GLU A 30 14.15 13.47 13.35
C GLU A 30 13.89 14.05 11.96
N GLY A 31 14.03 13.24 10.91
CA GLY A 31 13.96 13.69 9.52
C GLY A 31 15.28 14.30 9.02
N PHE A 32 15.26 14.80 7.79
CA PHE A 32 16.41 15.47 7.20
C PHE A 32 16.55 16.88 7.77
N ASP A 33 17.64 17.16 8.49
CA ASP A 33 17.88 18.47 9.11
C ASP A 33 18.42 19.50 8.09
N PRO A 34 17.65 20.55 7.74
CA PRO A 34 18.08 21.60 6.81
C PRO A 34 19.34 22.35 7.24
N ARG A 35 19.67 22.36 8.53
CA ARG A 35 20.85 23.05 9.08
C ARG A 35 22.13 22.24 8.87
N LYS A 36 22.02 20.95 8.55
CA LYS A 36 23.16 20.05 8.28
C LYS A 36 23.53 19.94 6.80
N ARG A 37 22.91 20.77 5.95
CA ARG A 37 23.23 20.86 4.52
C ARG A 37 24.71 21.18 4.31
N SER A 38 25.30 20.56 3.31
CA SER A 38 26.68 20.82 2.87
C SER A 38 26.79 20.60 1.36
N GLY A 39 27.81 21.16 0.70
CA GLY A 39 28.06 20.94 -0.74
C GLY A 39 26.89 21.31 -1.66
N GLN A 40 26.52 22.59 -1.71
CA GLN A 40 25.27 23.09 -2.32
C GLN A 40 25.45 23.47 -3.82
N ALA A 41 26.04 22.58 -4.62
CA ALA A 41 26.46 22.87 -6.00
C ALA A 41 25.31 23.17 -7.00
N HIS A 42 24.08 22.84 -6.64
CA HIS A 42 22.88 22.93 -7.48
C HIS A 42 21.74 23.69 -6.79
N GLY A 43 22.10 24.57 -5.86
CA GLY A 43 21.18 25.36 -5.05
C GLY A 43 21.10 24.88 -3.60
N GLN A 44 20.42 25.66 -2.79
CA GLN A 44 20.21 25.37 -1.39
C GLN A 44 19.21 24.23 -1.23
N GLY A 45 19.58 23.17 -0.50
CA GLY A 45 18.69 22.08 -0.13
C GLY A 45 19.39 20.78 0.26
N GLU A 46 18.57 19.81 0.61
CA GLU A 46 18.93 18.41 0.79
C GLU A 46 18.92 17.70 -0.57
N TYR A 47 19.93 16.86 -0.80
CA TYR A 47 20.18 16.24 -2.11
C TYR A 47 19.73 14.79 -2.12
N PHE A 48 19.03 14.40 -3.18
CA PHE A 48 18.53 13.04 -3.38
C PHE A 48 18.84 12.58 -4.80
N GLY A 49 19.64 11.53 -4.98
CA GLY A 49 19.98 10.99 -6.28
C GLY A 49 18.76 10.39 -7.00
N LEU A 50 18.68 10.58 -8.33
CA LEU A 50 17.69 9.92 -9.19
C LEU A 50 17.90 8.40 -9.25
N SER A 51 19.13 7.96 -8.97
CA SER A 51 19.53 6.56 -8.92
C SER A 51 20.38 6.30 -7.68
N PRO A 52 20.48 5.05 -7.21
CA PRO A 52 21.35 4.72 -6.08
C PRO A 52 22.82 5.01 -6.42
N GLN A 53 23.22 4.88 -7.69
CA GLN A 53 24.59 5.14 -8.14
C GLN A 53 25.03 6.58 -7.88
N VAL A 54 24.13 7.56 -8.07
CA VAL A 54 24.41 8.98 -7.76
C VAL A 54 24.66 9.17 -6.26
N SER A 55 23.93 8.43 -5.43
CA SER A 55 24.01 8.55 -3.97
C SER A 55 25.17 7.77 -3.35
N LEU A 56 25.70 6.77 -4.05
CA LEU A 56 26.71 5.84 -3.55
C LEU A 56 27.96 6.55 -3.00
N GLY A 57 28.46 7.56 -3.72
CA GLY A 57 29.63 8.33 -3.30
C GLY A 57 29.46 9.08 -1.98
N TYR A 58 28.22 9.30 -1.54
CA TYR A 58 27.88 10.02 -0.32
C TYR A 58 27.71 9.10 0.90
N CYS A 59 27.74 7.77 0.72
CA CYS A 59 27.60 6.82 1.82
C CYS A 59 28.81 6.79 2.78
N LYS A 60 29.91 7.49 2.50
CA LYS A 60 31.10 7.66 3.38
C LYS A 60 31.53 6.36 4.09
N ASN A 61 31.82 5.31 3.31
CA ASN A 61 32.21 3.97 3.78
C ASN A 61 31.11 3.16 4.49
N SER A 62 29.85 3.61 4.41
CA SER A 62 28.68 2.84 4.82
C SER A 62 28.14 2.02 3.65
N ASN A 63 27.62 0.84 3.97
CA ASN A 63 26.81 0.01 3.07
C ASN A 63 25.32 0.32 3.17
N LEU A 64 24.95 1.42 3.85
CA LEU A 64 23.57 1.82 4.07
C LEU A 64 23.23 3.05 3.23
N MET A 65 22.05 3.03 2.62
CA MET A 65 21.46 4.15 1.88
C MET A 65 20.00 4.32 2.30
N ILE A 66 19.50 5.56 2.26
CA ILE A 66 18.10 5.85 2.55
C ILE A 66 17.34 5.96 1.22
N VAL A 67 16.17 5.33 1.14
CA VAL A 67 15.15 5.71 0.16
C VAL A 67 14.20 6.69 0.83
N ALA A 68 14.07 7.88 0.25
CA ALA A 68 13.19 8.93 0.72
C ALA A 68 12.01 9.11 -0.25
N PHE A 69 10.85 9.45 0.29
CA PHE A 69 9.70 9.92 -0.46
C PHE A 69 9.67 11.46 -0.43
N LEU A 70 9.68 12.08 -1.61
CA LEU A 70 9.69 13.53 -1.76
C LEU A 70 8.32 14.00 -2.25
N ILE A 71 7.73 15.01 -1.61
CA ILE A 71 6.44 15.59 -1.99
C ILE A 71 6.67 16.58 -3.13
N LYS A 72 6.11 16.29 -4.31
CA LYS A 72 6.22 17.16 -5.50
C LYS A 72 5.69 18.54 -5.15
N SER A 73 6.55 19.55 -5.28
CA SER A 73 6.22 20.93 -4.96
C SER A 73 7.22 21.86 -5.64
N LYS A 74 6.96 23.17 -5.57
CA LYS A 74 7.84 24.20 -6.14
C LYS A 74 9.19 24.32 -5.42
N ILE A 75 9.32 23.72 -4.23
CA ILE A 75 10.57 23.78 -3.45
C ILE A 75 11.55 22.66 -3.83
N ILE A 76 11.15 21.75 -4.72
CA ILE A 76 12.02 20.72 -5.29
C ILE A 76 12.57 21.23 -6.62
N ASN A 77 13.88 21.38 -6.69
CA ASN A 77 14.60 21.56 -7.95
C ASN A 77 15.09 20.20 -8.46
N THR A 78 14.91 19.90 -9.74
CA THR A 78 15.41 18.65 -10.33
C THR A 78 16.55 18.96 -11.30
N VAL A 79 17.73 18.46 -10.99
CA VAL A 79 18.88 18.48 -11.88
C VAL A 79 18.77 17.27 -12.79
N ALA A 80 18.56 17.53 -14.08
CA ALA A 80 18.35 16.48 -15.08
C ALA A 80 19.43 15.40 -15.01
N ASN A 81 18.98 14.13 -14.99
CA ASN A 81 19.84 12.93 -14.94
C ASN A 81 20.74 12.80 -13.71
N PHE A 82 20.56 13.62 -12.67
CA PHE A 82 21.43 13.62 -11.50
C PHE A 82 20.68 13.50 -10.18
N CYS A 83 20.03 14.56 -9.71
CA CYS A 83 19.42 14.59 -8.39
C CYS A 83 18.20 15.51 -8.28
N HIS A 84 17.45 15.33 -7.21
CA HIS A 84 16.52 16.31 -6.66
C HIS A 84 17.20 17.08 -5.53
N VAL A 85 16.94 18.38 -5.46
CA VAL A 85 17.35 19.26 -4.36
C VAL A 85 16.07 19.80 -3.71
N VAL A 86 15.86 19.49 -2.44
CA VAL A 86 14.67 19.88 -1.68
C VAL A 86 15.06 21.00 -0.72
N ASN A 87 14.50 22.20 -0.87
CA ASN A 87 14.81 23.33 0.03
C ASN A 87 13.80 23.45 1.18
N ASN A 88 13.83 22.50 2.12
CA ASN A 88 12.99 22.57 3.32
C ASN A 88 13.23 23.85 4.15
N PRO A 89 12.22 24.37 4.85
CA PRO A 89 12.39 25.47 5.80
C PRO A 89 13.35 25.12 6.95
N LEU A 90 14.21 26.06 7.35
CA LEU A 90 15.17 25.87 8.46
C LEU A 90 14.48 25.67 9.83
N ASN A 91 13.22 26.08 9.96
CA ASN A 91 12.44 26.02 11.20
C ASN A 91 11.67 24.70 11.38
N PHE A 92 11.79 23.75 10.44
CA PHE A 92 11.09 22.46 10.46
C PHE A 92 9.56 22.51 10.53
N GLU A 93 8.93 23.67 10.31
CA GLU A 93 7.46 23.77 10.30
C GLU A 93 6.84 22.87 9.21
N GLN A 94 7.61 22.59 8.15
CA GLN A 94 7.23 21.71 7.07
C GLN A 94 8.43 20.87 6.64
N SER A 95 8.19 19.61 6.29
CA SER A 95 9.15 18.76 5.59
C SER A 95 8.52 18.20 4.33
N TYR A 96 9.25 18.25 3.24
CA TYR A 96 8.84 17.74 1.92
C TYR A 96 9.61 16.47 1.54
N CYS A 97 10.37 15.91 2.47
CA CYS A 97 11.07 14.65 2.30
C CYS A 97 10.92 13.78 3.55
N LEU A 98 10.59 12.50 3.34
CA LEU A 98 10.35 11.52 4.38
C LEU A 98 11.28 10.32 4.15
N PRO A 99 12.16 9.93 5.09
CA PRO A 99 12.86 8.66 4.98
C PRO A 99 11.85 7.51 5.09
N VAL A 100 11.86 6.58 4.12
CA VAL A 100 10.89 5.48 4.05
C VAL A 100 11.56 4.13 4.29
N LEU A 101 12.79 3.95 3.80
CA LEU A 101 13.49 2.67 3.88
C LEU A 101 14.99 2.88 4.04
N ILE A 102 15.65 2.00 4.79
CA ILE A 102 17.11 1.84 4.79
C ILE A 102 17.44 0.61 3.94
N VAL A 103 18.29 0.78 2.93
CA VAL A 103 18.79 -0.28 2.08
C VAL A 103 20.22 -0.60 2.49
N ASN A 104 20.49 -1.85 2.83
CA ASN A 104 21.84 -2.38 2.97
C ASN A 104 22.30 -3.00 1.65
N PHE A 105 23.43 -2.56 1.12
CA PHE A 105 23.96 -3.00 -0.18
C PHE A 105 25.41 -3.52 -0.06
N GLY A 106 25.82 -4.39 -0.97
CA GLY A 106 27.13 -5.05 -0.96
C GLY A 106 27.10 -6.50 -0.48
N GLN A 107 28.20 -7.24 -0.70
CA GLN A 107 28.27 -8.70 -0.51
C GLN A 107 28.47 -9.16 0.94
N ASN A 108 28.54 -8.25 1.91
CA ASN A 108 28.70 -8.63 3.31
C ASN A 108 27.38 -9.17 3.85
N LYS A 109 27.36 -10.49 4.13
CA LYS A 109 26.26 -11.27 4.71
C LYS A 109 25.44 -10.46 5.73
N ILE A 110 24.11 -10.58 5.64
CA ILE A 110 23.06 -10.00 6.51
C ILE A 110 23.12 -10.60 7.94
N ASN A 111 24.31 -10.73 8.53
CA ASN A 111 24.48 -11.38 9.82
C ASN A 111 24.65 -10.36 10.97
N ASN A 112 24.95 -9.08 10.67
CA ASN A 112 25.28 -8.09 11.71
C ASN A 112 24.31 -6.92 11.86
N LEU A 113 23.30 -6.76 11.00
CA LEU A 113 22.32 -5.66 11.13
C LEU A 113 21.26 -5.90 12.21
N LEU A 114 21.06 -7.15 12.64
CA LEU A 114 20.14 -7.49 13.73
C LEU A 114 20.71 -7.15 15.12
N ASN A 115 21.98 -6.73 15.21
CA ASN A 115 22.66 -6.35 16.46
C ASN A 115 22.80 -4.84 16.65
N LEU A 116 22.08 -4.02 15.87
CA LEU A 116 21.78 -2.67 16.35
C LEU A 116 20.92 -2.87 17.59
N ASN A 117 21.49 -2.57 18.77
CA ASN A 117 20.82 -2.58 20.07
C ASN A 117 19.67 -1.57 20.12
N TYR A 118 18.63 -1.78 19.32
CA TYR A 118 17.29 -1.39 19.67
C TYR A 118 16.95 -2.26 20.87
N GLU A 119 16.93 -1.66 22.06
CA GLU A 119 16.35 -2.31 23.23
C GLU A 119 15.02 -2.92 22.81
N SER A 120 14.95 -4.22 23.03
CA SER A 120 13.93 -5.15 22.59
C SER A 120 12.60 -4.84 23.28
N GLN A 121 11.94 -3.75 22.89
CA GLN A 121 10.50 -3.61 23.08
C GLN A 121 9.78 -4.45 22.03
N SER A 122 9.73 -5.75 22.31
CA SER A 122 8.92 -6.78 21.65
C SER A 122 9.17 -6.94 20.15
N ASN A 123 9.10 -8.19 19.68
CA ASN A 123 8.98 -8.49 18.26
C ASN A 123 7.66 -7.91 17.73
N VAL A 124 7.63 -6.61 17.46
CA VAL A 124 6.68 -6.04 16.52
C VAL A 124 7.14 -6.59 15.18
N ILE A 125 6.62 -7.77 14.83
CA ILE A 125 6.37 -8.07 13.43
C ILE A 125 5.59 -6.85 12.98
N VAL A 126 6.26 -5.93 12.31
CA VAL A 126 5.58 -4.93 11.49
C VAL A 126 4.92 -5.80 10.43
N LYS A 127 3.71 -6.29 10.75
CA LYS A 127 2.74 -6.64 9.74
C LYS A 127 2.68 -5.37 8.94
N VAL A 128 3.38 -5.35 7.81
CA VAL A 128 3.21 -4.33 6.80
C VAL A 128 1.71 -4.23 6.69
N PRO A 129 1.09 -3.11 7.12
CA PRO A 129 -0.35 -3.04 7.22
C PRO A 129 -0.86 -3.48 5.86
N ASN A 130 -1.64 -4.57 5.83
CA ASN A 130 -2.17 -5.17 4.60
C ASN A 130 -2.45 -4.01 3.66
N MET A 131 -1.61 -3.85 2.64
CA MET A 131 -1.78 -2.75 1.71
C MET A 131 -3.15 -3.01 1.11
N ILE A 132 -4.16 -2.30 1.60
CA ILE A 132 -5.52 -2.46 1.12
C ILE A 132 -5.41 -2.06 -0.34
N LEU A 133 -5.40 -3.07 -1.20
CA LEU A 133 -5.29 -2.88 -2.62
C LEU A 133 -6.53 -2.07 -2.99
N PHE A 134 -6.34 -0.81 -3.39
CA PHE A 134 -7.41 0.10 -3.83
C PHE A 134 -7.99 -0.32 -5.19
N VAL A 135 -7.89 -1.61 -5.52
CA VAL A 135 -8.21 -2.19 -6.81
C VAL A 135 -9.03 -3.44 -6.56
N LYS A 136 -10.16 -3.52 -7.27
CA LYS A 136 -10.99 -4.72 -7.34
C LYS A 136 -10.84 -5.35 -8.72
N TRP A 137 -10.42 -6.60 -8.74
CA TRP A 137 -10.52 -7.45 -9.90
C TRP A 137 -11.92 -8.02 -10.00
N GLN A 138 -12.48 -7.96 -11.20
CA GLN A 138 -13.80 -8.46 -11.51
C GLN A 138 -13.77 -9.31 -12.76
N TRP A 139 -14.70 -10.26 -12.86
CA TRP A 139 -14.90 -11.12 -14.02
C TRP A 139 -16.34 -11.01 -14.53
N GLU A 140 -16.52 -11.20 -15.83
CA GLU A 140 -17.81 -11.07 -16.50
C GLU A 140 -18.64 -12.37 -16.40
N MET A 141 -19.79 -12.26 -15.75
CA MET A 141 -20.81 -13.30 -15.63
C MET A 141 -21.60 -13.47 -16.95
N ASP A 142 -22.36 -14.57 -17.02
CA ASP A 142 -23.30 -14.77 -18.11
C ASP A 142 -24.37 -13.67 -18.05
N GLY A 143 -24.51 -12.91 -19.14
CA GLY A 143 -25.36 -11.71 -19.18
C GLY A 143 -24.62 -10.37 -19.04
N GLY A 144 -23.28 -10.36 -19.04
CA GLY A 144 -22.46 -9.15 -19.16
C GLY A 144 -22.25 -8.36 -17.86
N ASN A 145 -22.83 -8.83 -16.75
CA ASN A 145 -22.60 -8.24 -15.43
C ASN A 145 -21.23 -8.67 -14.89
N PHE A 146 -20.57 -7.80 -14.13
CA PHE A 146 -19.26 -8.11 -13.52
C PHE A 146 -19.39 -8.47 -12.03
N GLU A 147 -18.76 -9.54 -11.61
CA GLU A 147 -18.64 -9.96 -10.21
C GLU A 147 -17.20 -9.84 -9.72
N SER A 148 -17.00 -9.50 -8.45
CA SER A 148 -15.66 -9.42 -7.85
C SER A 148 -15.09 -10.79 -7.53
N PHE A 149 -13.78 -10.96 -7.73
CA PHE A 149 -13.07 -12.11 -7.19
C PHE A 149 -13.05 -12.07 -5.66
N LYS A 150 -12.92 -13.25 -5.02
CA LYS A 150 -12.71 -13.36 -3.56
C LYS A 150 -11.41 -12.68 -3.16
N ASP A 151 -11.34 -12.12 -1.95
CA ASP A 151 -10.18 -11.34 -1.48
C ASP A 151 -8.84 -12.08 -1.63
N SER A 152 -8.79 -13.35 -1.25
CA SER A 152 -7.58 -14.18 -1.39
C SER A 152 -7.15 -14.34 -2.86
N THR A 153 -8.11 -14.40 -3.77
CA THR A 153 -7.83 -14.48 -5.21
C THR A 153 -7.43 -13.11 -5.75
N GLN A 154 -8.05 -12.02 -5.28
CA GLN A 154 -7.70 -10.66 -5.70
C GLN A 154 -6.23 -10.33 -5.42
N GLU A 155 -5.74 -10.70 -4.23
CA GLU A 155 -4.35 -10.49 -3.82
C GLU A 155 -3.38 -11.20 -4.77
N ILE A 156 -3.65 -12.46 -5.10
CA ILE A 156 -2.84 -13.25 -6.04
C ILE A 156 -2.84 -12.59 -7.42
N ILE A 157 -4.01 -12.21 -7.93
CA ILE A 157 -4.14 -11.59 -9.26
C ILE A 157 -3.36 -10.28 -9.30
N GLU A 158 -3.46 -9.44 -8.27
CA GLU A 158 -2.80 -8.15 -8.25
C GLU A 158 -1.28 -8.26 -8.15
N ILE A 159 -0.75 -9.20 -7.35
CA ILE A 159 0.69 -9.48 -7.30
C ILE A 159 1.19 -9.88 -8.70
N LYS A 160 0.50 -10.81 -9.35
CA LYS A 160 0.89 -11.29 -10.68
C LYS A 160 0.71 -10.27 -11.78
N TYR A 161 -0.29 -9.40 -11.68
CA TYR A 161 -0.45 -8.29 -12.60
C TYR A 161 0.69 -7.28 -12.48
N ASN A 162 1.15 -6.98 -11.26
CA ASN A 162 2.31 -6.11 -11.06
C ASN A 162 3.60 -6.75 -11.61
N GLU A 163 3.77 -8.07 -11.48
CA GLU A 163 4.86 -8.79 -12.16
C GLU A 163 4.77 -8.64 -13.69
N PHE A 164 3.57 -8.76 -14.27
CA PHE A 164 3.33 -8.55 -15.70
C PHE A 164 3.65 -7.12 -16.16
N LEU A 165 3.30 -6.09 -15.37
CA LEU A 165 3.62 -4.71 -15.68
C LEU A 165 5.14 -4.45 -15.73
N LEU A 166 5.92 -5.20 -14.96
CA LEU A 166 7.38 -5.14 -14.96
C LEU A 166 8.01 -6.00 -16.06
N ASP A 167 7.38 -7.12 -16.39
CA ASP A 167 7.84 -8.07 -17.39
C ASP A 167 6.65 -8.61 -18.20
N SER A 168 6.46 -8.06 -19.39
CA SER A 168 5.33 -8.40 -20.27
C SER A 168 5.33 -9.87 -20.73
N THR A 169 6.43 -10.61 -20.56
CA THR A 169 6.46 -12.06 -20.86
C THR A 169 5.72 -12.89 -19.81
N LYS A 170 5.45 -12.33 -18.63
CA LYS A 170 4.66 -12.94 -17.55
C LYS A 170 3.17 -12.64 -17.67
N ASN A 171 2.60 -12.79 -18.86
CA ASN A 171 1.21 -12.40 -19.12
C ASN A 171 0.17 -13.39 -18.56
N PHE A 172 0.58 -14.52 -17.98
CA PHE A 172 -0.32 -15.53 -17.44
C PHE A 172 -0.24 -15.67 -15.91
N CYS A 173 -1.38 -15.86 -15.26
CA CYS A 173 -1.50 -16.15 -13.84
C CYS A 173 -2.43 -17.35 -13.61
N ASP A 174 -1.92 -18.44 -13.05
CA ASP A 174 -2.77 -19.53 -12.55
C ASP A 174 -3.37 -19.11 -11.20
N ILE A 175 -4.69 -18.97 -11.14
CA ILE A 175 -5.41 -18.59 -9.90
C ILE A 175 -5.98 -19.81 -9.17
N GLY A 176 -5.66 -21.02 -9.63
CA GLY A 176 -6.02 -22.28 -9.01
C GLY A 176 -7.50 -22.64 -9.12
N GLY A 177 -7.89 -23.58 -8.27
CA GLY A 177 -9.24 -24.14 -8.23
C GLY A 177 -10.26 -23.19 -7.62
N LEU A 178 -11.08 -22.55 -8.46
CA LEU A 178 -12.28 -21.84 -8.04
C LEU A 178 -13.46 -22.81 -8.09
N VAL A 179 -14.18 -22.93 -6.97
CA VAL A 179 -15.44 -23.67 -6.91
C VAL A 179 -16.48 -22.90 -7.73
N ARG A 180 -17.03 -23.55 -8.77
CA ARG A 180 -18.10 -22.98 -9.58
C ARG A 180 -19.43 -23.04 -8.83
N TYR A 181 -20.18 -21.95 -8.85
CA TYR A 181 -21.50 -21.91 -8.21
C TYR A 181 -22.53 -22.84 -8.85
N ASN A 182 -22.40 -23.14 -10.15
CA ASN A 182 -23.44 -23.88 -10.87
C ASN A 182 -23.45 -25.38 -10.54
N ASP A 183 -22.31 -25.95 -10.14
CA ASP A 183 -22.19 -27.39 -9.92
C ASP A 183 -21.24 -27.80 -8.79
N ASP A 184 -20.78 -26.83 -7.98
CA ASP A 184 -19.84 -27.00 -6.87
C ASP A 184 -18.54 -27.74 -7.23
N LYS A 185 -18.23 -27.86 -8.53
CA LYS A 185 -16.98 -28.45 -8.97
C LYS A 185 -15.88 -27.41 -8.92
N VAL A 186 -14.72 -27.84 -8.43
CA VAL A 186 -13.48 -27.08 -8.52
C VAL A 186 -13.09 -27.02 -10.00
N ALA A 187 -12.97 -25.81 -10.53
CA ALA A 187 -12.45 -25.56 -11.86
C ALA A 187 -11.20 -24.70 -11.76
N ASN A 188 -10.17 -25.07 -12.52
CA ASN A 188 -8.93 -24.30 -12.56
C ASN A 188 -9.00 -23.24 -13.65
N TYR A 189 -8.49 -22.05 -13.33
CA TYR A 189 -8.51 -20.91 -14.22
C TYR A 189 -7.13 -20.29 -14.37
N ILE A 190 -6.81 -19.87 -15.58
CA ILE A 190 -5.68 -18.97 -15.87
C ILE A 190 -6.24 -17.60 -16.21
N ILE A 191 -5.55 -16.55 -15.78
CA ILE A 191 -5.75 -15.19 -16.29
C ILE A 191 -4.69 -14.89 -17.33
N ASP A 192 -5.11 -14.39 -18.49
CA ASP A 192 -4.25 -13.75 -19.48
C ASP A 192 -4.39 -12.22 -19.34
N PHE A 193 -3.39 -11.58 -18.76
CA PHE A 193 -3.35 -10.13 -18.53
C PHE A 193 -3.23 -9.33 -19.81
N LYS A 194 -2.70 -9.93 -20.90
CA LYS A 194 -2.56 -9.22 -22.18
C LYS A 194 -3.92 -9.04 -22.86
N SER A 195 -4.75 -10.08 -22.84
CA SER A 195 -6.10 -10.03 -23.41
C SER A 195 -7.18 -9.63 -22.39
N MET A 196 -6.80 -9.50 -21.10
CA MET A 196 -7.70 -9.25 -19.98
C MET A 196 -8.84 -10.27 -19.94
N LYS A 197 -8.47 -11.55 -20.00
CA LYS A 197 -9.40 -12.69 -19.97
C LYS A 197 -9.06 -13.69 -18.88
N GLN A 198 -10.09 -14.27 -18.29
CA GLN A 198 -10.01 -15.49 -17.50
C GLN A 198 -10.34 -16.67 -18.42
N ILE A 199 -9.57 -17.76 -18.35
CA ILE A 199 -9.66 -18.94 -19.19
C ILE A 199 -9.83 -20.17 -18.29
N ASN A 200 -10.92 -20.91 -18.46
CA ASN A 200 -11.11 -22.19 -17.78
C ASN A 200 -10.20 -23.24 -18.42
N GLN A 201 -9.29 -23.85 -17.65
CA GLN A 201 -8.29 -24.77 -18.20
C GLN A 201 -8.89 -26.05 -18.79
N SER A 202 -10.05 -26.51 -18.28
CA SER A 202 -10.67 -27.77 -18.72
C SER A 202 -11.55 -27.61 -19.95
N THR A 203 -12.24 -26.47 -20.07
CA THR A 203 -13.24 -26.23 -21.14
C THR A 203 -12.77 -25.22 -22.18
N LEU A 204 -11.66 -24.52 -21.91
CA LEU A 204 -11.14 -23.39 -22.69
C LEU A 204 -12.13 -22.22 -22.80
N TYR A 205 -13.25 -22.26 -22.09
CA TYR A 205 -14.22 -21.17 -22.04
C TYR A 205 -13.57 -19.92 -21.42
N THR A 206 -13.79 -18.77 -22.04
CA THR A 206 -13.17 -17.50 -21.63
C THR A 206 -14.18 -16.48 -21.17
N ARG A 207 -13.83 -15.69 -20.16
CA ARG A 207 -14.62 -14.55 -19.66
C ARG A 207 -13.74 -13.31 -19.64
N MET A 208 -14.31 -12.14 -19.87
CA MET A 208 -13.57 -10.88 -19.69
C MET A 208 -13.30 -10.66 -18.20
N ILE A 209 -12.14 -10.09 -17.90
CA ILE A 209 -11.84 -9.54 -16.58
C ILE A 209 -11.54 -8.06 -16.68
N ARG A 210 -11.71 -7.36 -15.57
CA ARG A 210 -11.31 -5.96 -15.46
C ARG A 210 -10.72 -5.67 -14.10
N ARG A 211 -9.76 -4.75 -14.11
CA ARG A 211 -9.18 -4.15 -12.92
C ARG A 211 -9.84 -2.79 -12.74
N THR A 212 -10.66 -2.67 -11.71
CA THR A 212 -11.31 -1.40 -11.34
C THR A 212 -10.58 -0.81 -10.15
N ASN A 213 -10.38 0.51 -10.17
CA ASN A 213 -10.05 1.17 -8.91
C ASN A 213 -11.31 1.11 -8.05
N ILE A 214 -11.16 0.81 -6.78
CA ILE A 214 -12.20 1.07 -5.80
C ILE A 214 -12.21 2.59 -5.63
N ASP A 215 -12.78 3.31 -6.60
CA ASP A 215 -13.17 4.71 -6.40
C ASP A 215 -14.15 4.67 -5.25
N GLU A 216 -13.71 5.18 -4.08
CA GLU A 216 -14.46 5.31 -2.81
C GLU A 216 -15.79 4.58 -2.85
N SER A 217 -15.75 3.25 -3.01
CA SER A 217 -17.01 2.56 -3.24
C SER A 217 -17.79 2.78 -1.97
N TYR A 218 -19.08 2.89 -2.11
CA TYR A 218 -19.94 3.10 -0.96
C TYR A 218 -19.62 2.12 0.21
N GLU A 219 -19.17 0.90 -0.12
CA GLU A 219 -18.67 -0.08 0.84
C GLU A 219 -17.34 0.31 1.52
N SER A 220 -16.38 0.93 0.83
CA SER A 220 -15.09 1.31 1.43
C SER A 220 -15.23 2.48 2.41
N GLN A 221 -16.11 3.44 2.13
CA GLN A 221 -16.45 4.51 3.08
C GLN A 221 -17.10 3.94 4.34
N VAL A 222 -18.04 3.01 4.16
CA VAL A 222 -18.67 2.30 5.28
C VAL A 222 -17.66 1.47 6.07
N GLN A 223 -16.77 0.74 5.40
CA GLN A 223 -15.72 -0.03 6.07
C GLN A 223 -14.79 0.87 6.87
N ALA A 224 -14.37 2.00 6.31
CA ALA A 224 -13.54 2.98 7.02
C ALA A 224 -14.25 3.56 8.25
N GLN A 225 -15.55 3.84 8.13
CA GLN A 225 -16.38 4.30 9.24
C GLN A 225 -16.51 3.22 10.33
N ILE A 226 -16.81 1.97 9.96
CA ILE A 226 -16.88 0.84 10.90
C ILE A 226 -15.53 0.61 11.58
N GLU A 227 -14.41 0.66 10.84
CA GLU A 227 -13.05 0.49 11.39
C GLU A 227 -12.69 1.61 12.37
N ASN A 228 -13.04 2.87 12.06
CA ASN A 228 -12.83 3.99 12.98
C ASN A 228 -13.60 3.80 14.29
N GLU A 229 -14.86 3.38 14.19
CA GLU A 229 -15.73 3.14 15.34
C GLU A 229 -15.26 1.95 16.18
N PHE A 230 -14.76 0.90 15.52
CA PHE A 230 -14.11 -0.23 16.19
C PHE A 230 -12.86 0.21 16.97
N ARG A 231 -12.01 1.07 16.39
CA ARG A 231 -10.82 1.60 17.10
C ARG A 231 -11.22 2.41 18.34
N LEU A 232 -12.26 3.24 18.23
CA LEU A 232 -12.78 3.99 19.38
C LEU A 232 -13.34 3.05 20.46
N TYR A 233 -14.04 1.98 20.07
CA TYR A 233 -14.49 0.94 21.00
C TYR A 233 -13.30 0.26 21.72
N VAL A 234 -12.26 -0.17 21.00
CA VAL A 234 -11.07 -0.80 21.59
C VAL A 234 -10.35 0.14 22.57
N GLN A 235 -10.40 1.46 22.34
CA GLN A 235 -9.86 2.47 23.24
C GLN A 235 -10.77 2.79 24.45
N GLY A 236 -11.91 2.12 24.59
CA GLY A 236 -12.90 2.40 25.64
C GLY A 236 -13.65 3.72 25.43
N ARG A 237 -13.60 4.30 24.23
CA ARG A 237 -14.20 5.61 23.88
C ARG A 237 -15.57 5.49 23.20
N ARG A 238 -16.04 4.28 22.92
CA ARG A 238 -17.32 4.00 22.26
C ARG A 238 -18.00 2.79 22.89
N SER A 239 -19.33 2.71 22.78
CA SER A 239 -20.10 1.50 23.07
C SER A 239 -19.66 0.34 22.16
N ASN A 240 -19.87 -0.90 22.62
CA ASN A 240 -19.67 -2.10 21.81
C ASN A 240 -20.68 -2.22 20.66
N LYS A 241 -21.76 -1.43 20.68
CA LYS A 241 -22.77 -1.37 19.63
C LYS A 241 -22.68 -0.06 18.86
N TYR A 242 -22.70 -0.16 17.54
CA TYR A 242 -22.62 0.98 16.62
C TYR A 242 -23.74 0.95 15.60
N VAL A 243 -24.63 1.95 15.62
CA VAL A 243 -25.72 2.06 14.65
C VAL A 243 -25.36 3.04 13.55
N PHE A 244 -25.55 2.63 12.30
CA PHE A 244 -25.32 3.45 11.13
C PHE A 244 -26.34 3.17 10.02
N ARG A 245 -26.45 4.09 9.07
CA ARG A 245 -27.33 3.97 7.91
C ARG A 245 -26.49 3.82 6.65
N PHE A 246 -26.87 2.88 5.80
CA PHE A 246 -26.16 2.68 4.55
C PHE A 246 -26.70 3.58 3.42
N ALA A 247 -26.34 4.86 3.29
CA ALA A 247 -26.81 5.67 2.14
C ALA A 247 -26.48 5.03 0.76
N PRO A 248 -27.40 4.93 -0.22
CA PRO A 248 -28.73 5.53 -0.29
C PRO A 248 -29.83 4.67 0.35
N ARG A 249 -29.49 3.52 0.95
CA ARG A 249 -30.45 2.63 1.59
C ARG A 249 -31.07 3.29 2.83
N PRO A 250 -32.40 3.21 3.00
CA PRO A 250 -33.09 3.80 4.14
C PRO A 250 -32.86 3.05 5.46
N GLU A 251 -32.51 1.76 5.39
CA GLU A 251 -32.38 0.89 6.56
C GLU A 251 -31.20 1.26 7.46
N GLN A 252 -31.40 1.06 8.76
CA GLN A 252 -30.35 1.18 9.77
C GLN A 252 -29.81 -0.20 10.13
N TYR A 253 -28.54 -0.23 10.47
CA TYR A 253 -27.85 -1.44 10.87
C TYR A 253 -27.06 -1.19 12.14
N GLU A 254 -27.12 -2.16 13.04
CA GLU A 254 -26.31 -2.19 14.26
C GLU A 254 -25.15 -3.16 14.07
N ILE A 255 -23.92 -2.70 14.29
CA ILE A 255 -22.74 -3.55 14.47
C ILE A 255 -22.57 -3.83 15.95
N ASP A 256 -22.45 -5.10 16.30
CA ASP A 256 -22.01 -5.55 17.63
C ASP A 256 -20.56 -6.01 17.52
N PHE A 257 -19.64 -5.23 18.08
CA PHE A 257 -18.20 -5.48 18.03
C PHE A 257 -17.76 -6.64 18.95
N ILE A 258 -18.56 -7.02 19.95
CA ILE A 258 -18.26 -8.18 20.81
C ILE A 258 -18.61 -9.46 20.06
N ASN A 259 -19.83 -9.51 19.51
CA ASN A 259 -20.32 -10.70 18.82
C ASN A 259 -19.86 -10.79 17.36
N MET A 260 -19.18 -9.76 16.86
CA MET A 260 -18.78 -9.61 15.45
C MET A 260 -19.98 -9.89 14.53
N SER A 261 -21.06 -9.14 14.76
CA SER A 261 -22.30 -9.29 14.01
C SER A 261 -22.85 -7.96 13.52
N GLN A 262 -23.63 -8.00 12.45
CA GLN A 262 -24.38 -6.88 11.90
C GLN A 262 -25.86 -7.27 11.86
N THR A 263 -26.73 -6.44 12.45
CA THR A 263 -28.18 -6.64 12.45
C THR A 263 -28.87 -5.54 11.68
N ASN A 264 -29.68 -5.89 10.68
CA ASN A 264 -30.60 -4.95 10.05
C ASN A 264 -31.73 -4.63 11.03
N LEU A 265 -31.87 -3.37 11.45
CA LEU A 265 -32.84 -2.97 12.47
C LEU A 265 -34.29 -2.91 11.96
N THR A 266 -34.50 -2.96 10.64
CA THR A 266 -35.84 -3.04 10.03
C THR A 266 -36.31 -4.48 9.94
N THR A 267 -35.45 -5.40 9.50
CA THR A 267 -35.82 -6.81 9.26
C THR A 267 -35.43 -7.76 10.37
N TYR A 268 -34.68 -7.28 11.37
CA TYR A 268 -34.05 -8.05 12.44
C TYR A 268 -33.16 -9.20 11.96
N THR A 269 -32.73 -9.17 10.70
CA THR A 269 -31.82 -10.17 10.15
C THR A 269 -30.40 -9.88 10.60
N THR A 270 -29.77 -10.84 11.29
CA THR A 270 -28.39 -10.74 11.77
C THR A 270 -27.45 -11.56 10.90
N ARG A 271 -26.27 -11.01 10.61
CA ARG A 271 -25.19 -11.65 9.85
C ARG A 271 -23.89 -11.57 10.64
N ARG A 272 -23.05 -12.60 10.53
CA ARG A 272 -21.70 -12.56 11.09
C ARG A 272 -20.81 -11.68 10.21
N ILE A 273 -20.00 -10.84 10.84
CA ILE A 273 -18.95 -10.07 10.19
C ILE A 273 -17.59 -10.54 10.70
N LYS A 274 -16.53 -10.22 9.96
CA LYS A 274 -15.15 -10.46 10.40
C LYS A 274 -14.28 -9.28 9.98
N ARG A 275 -13.28 -9.00 10.81
CA ARG A 275 -12.16 -8.12 10.49
C ARG A 275 -10.98 -9.01 10.11
N VAL A 276 -10.53 -8.89 8.87
CA VAL A 276 -9.41 -9.65 8.29
C VAL A 276 -8.19 -8.76 8.09
#